data_AF-A0A8S1TPI9-F1
#
_entry.id   AF-A0A8S1TPI9-F1
#
_cell.length_a   1.000
_cell.length_b   1.000
_cell.length_c   1.000
_cell.angle_alpha   90.00
_cell.angle_beta   90.00
_cell.angle_gamma   90.00
#
_symmetry.space_group_name_H-M   'P 1'
#
loop_
_entity.id
_entity.type
_entity.pdbx_description
1 polymer ?
#
loop_
_entity_poly.entity_id
_entity_poly.type
_entity_poly.pdbx_seq_one_letter_code
_entity_poly.pdbx_strand_id
1 'polypeptide(L)'
;MADENLEQIIDMPEQSDMINDARTQARYAVEHFKVESQISNYIKKFFDEKYGPNWHCVVAEEDKRKAEEEKRQAEEDKRKTEIENLKIQHQVEIEKMKQETVRLQMENLEKEKQQMILKHDLEQKNLRLQIENANNSANLMNYQSRQNCGSHLASRNCKPKKKDKNGKPAKTGKKTTSKTTQQKQNQATKRKLK
;
A
#
# COMPACT_ATOMS: atom_id res chain seq x y z
N MET A 1 -15.59 43.06 -10.85
CA MET A 1 -15.93 43.42 -12.24
C MET A 1 -15.24 42.38 -13.08
N ALA A 2 -15.96 41.30 -13.42
CA ALA A 2 -15.41 40.22 -14.20
C ALA A 2 -15.26 40.72 -15.63
N ASP A 3 -14.02 40.96 -16.05
CA ASP A 3 -13.69 41.14 -17.45
C ASP A 3 -13.71 39.73 -18.05
N GLU A 4 -14.90 39.27 -18.42
CA GLU A 4 -15.04 38.12 -19.32
C GLU A 4 -14.30 38.51 -20.59
N ASN A 5 -13.14 37.87 -20.81
CA ASN A 5 -12.31 38.05 -21.98
C ASN A 5 -13.10 37.57 -23.21
N LEU A 6 -14.00 38.41 -23.72
CA LEU A 6 -14.72 38.18 -24.96
C LEU A 6 -13.67 38.20 -26.06
N GLU A 7 -13.31 37.03 -26.58
CA GLU A 7 -12.41 36.93 -27.73
C GLU A 7 -13.00 37.72 -28.90
N GLN A 8 -12.43 38.88 -29.18
CA GLN A 8 -12.75 39.69 -30.34
C GLN A 8 -11.80 39.27 -31.47
N ILE A 9 -12.32 38.48 -32.41
CA ILE A 9 -11.59 38.17 -33.65
C ILE A 9 -11.86 39.31 -34.63
N ILE A 10 -10.82 40.07 -34.95
CA ILE A 10 -10.91 41.25 -35.83
C ILE A 10 -9.92 41.06 -36.99
N ASP A 11 -10.43 40.99 -38.22
CA ASP A 11 -9.62 40.88 -39.45
C ASP A 11 -9.38 42.25 -40.12
N MET A 12 -9.34 43.30 -39.29
CA MET A 12 -9.20 44.69 -39.71
C MET A 12 -8.14 45.41 -38.88
N PRO A 13 -7.49 46.45 -39.41
CA PRO A 13 -6.46 47.18 -38.68
C PRO A 13 -7.04 47.80 -37.40
N GLU A 14 -6.40 47.54 -36.26
CA GLU A 14 -6.89 47.86 -34.91
C GLU A 14 -7.17 49.36 -34.69
N GLN A 15 -6.50 50.23 -35.45
CA GLN A 15 -6.64 51.69 -35.42
C GLN A 15 -7.44 52.28 -36.58
N SER A 16 -8.25 51.47 -37.27
CA SER A 16 -9.15 51.98 -38.30
C SER A 16 -10.41 52.61 -37.70
N ASP A 17 -10.87 53.70 -38.32
CA ASP A 17 -12.14 54.35 -37.97
C ASP A 17 -13.31 53.36 -38.00
N MET A 18 -13.25 52.39 -38.92
CA MET A 18 -14.27 51.37 -39.12
C MET A 18 -14.48 50.45 -37.91
N ILE A 19 -13.42 50.12 -37.13
CA ILE A 19 -13.59 49.36 -35.87
C ILE A 19 -14.28 50.22 -34.82
N ASN A 20 -13.88 51.49 -34.70
CA ASN A 20 -14.46 52.41 -33.72
C ASN A 20 -15.93 52.68 -34.03
N ASP A 21 -16.27 52.84 -35.30
CA ASP A 21 -17.64 52.95 -35.76
C ASP A 21 -18.42 51.67 -35.47
N ALA A 22 -17.89 50.48 -35.80
CA ALA A 22 -18.54 49.21 -35.49
C ALA A 22 -18.88 49.08 -34.00
N ARG A 23 -17.92 49.36 -33.12
CA ARG A 23 -18.10 49.32 -31.66
C ARG A 23 -19.14 50.33 -31.18
N THR A 24 -19.07 51.57 -31.67
CA THR A 24 -19.97 52.65 -31.23
C THR A 24 -21.39 52.41 -31.70
N GLN A 25 -21.58 52.04 -32.97
CA GLN A 25 -22.89 51.75 -33.54
C GLN A 25 -23.51 50.49 -32.93
N ALA A 26 -22.71 49.45 -32.67
CA ALA A 26 -23.21 48.25 -31.99
C ALA A 26 -23.70 48.56 -30.57
N ARG A 27 -22.95 49.33 -29.78
CA ARG A 27 -23.38 49.76 -28.44
C ARG A 27 -24.69 50.56 -28.50
N TYR A 28 -24.74 51.56 -29.37
CA TYR A 28 -25.94 52.37 -29.55
C TYR A 28 -27.16 51.51 -29.94
N ALA A 29 -26.97 50.58 -30.89
CA ALA A 29 -28.04 49.74 -31.38
C ALA A 29 -28.61 48.81 -30.29
N VAL A 30 -27.73 48.18 -29.49
CA VAL A 30 -28.14 47.31 -28.39
C VAL A 30 -28.89 48.07 -27.29
N GLU A 31 -28.53 49.33 -27.04
CA GLU A 31 -29.22 50.17 -26.04
C GLU A 31 -30.61 50.64 -26.50
N HIS A 32 -30.82 50.85 -27.80
CA HIS A 32 -32.03 51.47 -28.34
C HIS A 32 -33.02 50.47 -28.97
N PHE A 33 -32.56 49.30 -29.38
CA PHE A 33 -33.38 48.27 -30.02
C PHE A 33 -33.35 46.98 -29.20
N LYS A 34 -34.53 46.36 -29.04
CA LYS A 34 -34.68 45.09 -28.30
C LYS A 34 -34.76 43.86 -29.19
N VAL A 35 -35.09 44.06 -30.47
CA VAL A 35 -35.27 42.98 -31.44
C VAL A 35 -34.00 42.88 -32.29
N GLU A 36 -33.40 41.70 -32.38
CA GLU A 36 -32.11 41.47 -33.05
C GLU A 36 -32.14 41.87 -34.53
N SER A 37 -33.29 41.66 -35.18
CA SER A 37 -33.51 42.12 -36.56
C SER A 37 -33.39 43.64 -36.69
N GLN A 38 -33.87 44.41 -35.71
CA GLN A 38 -33.75 45.88 -35.74
C GLN A 38 -32.32 46.33 -35.51
N ILE A 39 -31.59 45.69 -34.60
CA ILE A 39 -30.18 45.94 -34.33
C ILE A 39 -29.36 45.71 -35.61
N SER A 40 -29.52 44.54 -36.25
CA SER A 40 -28.82 44.19 -37.48
C SER A 40 -29.12 45.18 -38.62
N ASN A 41 -30.39 45.51 -38.82
CA ASN A 41 -30.81 46.45 -39.86
C ASN A 41 -30.25 47.85 -39.63
N TYR A 42 -30.20 48.33 -38.38
CA TYR A 42 -29.61 49.63 -38.05
C TYR A 42 -28.12 49.68 -38.37
N ILE A 43 -27.36 48.69 -37.90
CA ILE A 43 -25.91 48.62 -38.13
C ILE A 43 -25.64 48.49 -39.63
N LYS A 44 -26.32 47.56 -40.31
CA LYS A 44 -26.20 47.39 -41.77
C LYS A 44 -26.45 48.70 -42.52
N LYS A 45 -27.51 49.42 -42.17
CA LYS A 45 -27.86 50.70 -42.82
C LYS A 45 -26.76 51.75 -42.66
N PHE A 46 -26.21 51.90 -41.44
CA PHE A 46 -25.10 52.83 -41.20
C PHE A 46 -23.87 52.47 -42.05
N PHE A 47 -23.52 51.19 -42.12
CA PHE A 47 -22.35 50.74 -42.88
C PHE A 47 -22.55 50.84 -44.40
N ASP A 48 -23.74 50.52 -44.90
CA ASP A 48 -24.11 50.70 -46.30
C ASP A 48 -24.01 52.18 -46.73
N GLU A 49 -24.43 53.11 -45.86
CA GLU A 49 -24.39 54.55 -46.11
C GLU A 49 -22.96 55.13 -46.04
N LYS A 50 -22.14 54.67 -45.09
CA LYS A 50 -20.81 55.23 -44.85
C LYS A 50 -19.70 54.61 -45.70
N TYR A 51 -19.76 53.29 -45.93
CA TYR A 51 -18.68 52.53 -46.58
C TYR A 51 -19.08 51.92 -47.92
N GLY A 52 -20.33 52.14 -48.37
CA GLY A 52 -20.86 51.60 -49.61
C GLY A 52 -21.65 50.31 -49.39
N PRO A 53 -22.41 49.87 -50.40
CA PRO A 53 -23.46 48.87 -50.25
C PRO A 53 -22.93 47.44 -50.05
N ASN A 54 -23.84 46.56 -49.61
CA ASN A 54 -23.70 45.10 -49.47
C ASN A 54 -23.04 44.62 -48.17
N TRP A 55 -23.21 45.37 -47.08
CA TRP A 55 -22.83 44.90 -45.75
C TRP A 55 -23.77 43.80 -45.24
N HIS A 56 -23.19 42.84 -44.51
CA HIS A 56 -23.93 41.78 -43.85
C HIS A 56 -23.70 41.90 -42.34
N CYS A 57 -24.77 41.83 -41.55
CA CYS A 57 -24.70 41.93 -40.09
C CYS A 57 -25.52 40.81 -39.46
N VAL A 58 -24.89 40.05 -38.57
CA VAL A 58 -25.54 38.96 -37.81
C VAL A 58 -25.49 39.31 -36.34
N VAL A 59 -26.63 39.23 -35.66
CA VAL A 59 -26.78 39.50 -34.23
C VAL A 59 -27.42 38.27 -33.60
N ALA A 60 -26.86 37.80 -32.48
CA ALA A 60 -27.39 36.68 -31.72
C ALA A 60 -27.35 36.99 -30.22
N GLU A 61 -28.36 36.52 -29.50
CA GLU A 61 -28.43 36.60 -28.04
C GLU A 61 -27.37 35.69 -27.41
N GLU A 62 -26.58 36.23 -26.48
CA GLU A 62 -25.42 35.54 -25.90
C GLU A 62 -25.83 34.32 -25.04
N ASP A 63 -27.03 34.35 -24.49
CA ASP A 63 -27.56 33.38 -23.53
C ASP A 63 -27.55 31.94 -24.05
N LYS A 64 -27.77 31.75 -25.36
CA LYS A 64 -27.80 30.40 -25.96
C LYS A 64 -26.43 29.72 -25.93
N ARG A 65 -25.34 30.49 -26.16
CA ARG A 65 -23.98 29.93 -26.09
C ARG A 65 -23.57 29.64 -24.66
N LYS A 66 -23.86 30.57 -23.73
CA LYS A 66 -23.49 30.43 -22.32
C LYS A 66 -24.21 29.23 -21.68
N ALA A 67 -25.51 29.06 -21.94
CA ALA A 67 -26.28 27.94 -21.41
C ALA A 67 -25.82 26.57 -21.94
N GLU A 68 -25.38 26.48 -23.19
CA GLU A 68 -24.82 25.24 -23.75
C GLU A 68 -23.44 24.91 -23.19
N GLU A 69 -22.58 25.93 -23.04
CA GLU A 69 -21.25 25.76 -22.45
C GLU A 69 -21.33 25.39 -20.96
N GLU A 70 -22.23 26.00 -20.20
CA GLU A 70 -22.46 25.68 -18.80
C GLU A 70 -22.95 24.23 -18.62
N LYS A 71 -23.85 23.76 -19.50
CA LYS A 71 -24.26 22.35 -19.52
C LYS A 71 -23.10 21.41 -19.81
N ARG A 72 -22.24 21.77 -20.76
CA ARG A 72 -21.04 20.99 -21.11
C ARG A 72 -20.07 20.93 -19.93
N GLN A 73 -19.83 22.07 -19.28
CA GLN A 73 -18.95 22.16 -18.12
C GLN A 73 -19.50 21.35 -16.94
N ALA A 74 -20.80 21.44 -16.65
CA ALA A 74 -21.45 20.66 -15.60
C ALA A 74 -21.38 19.15 -15.87
N GLU A 75 -21.48 18.72 -17.13
CA GLU A 75 -21.29 17.31 -17.50
C GLU A 75 -19.84 16.87 -17.33
N GLU A 76 -18.87 17.71 -17.71
CA GLU A 76 -17.45 17.43 -17.51
C GLU A 76 -17.09 17.31 -16.04
N ASP A 77 -17.62 18.18 -15.18
CA ASP A 77 -17.38 18.14 -13.74
C ASP A 77 -18.00 16.91 -13.08
N LYS A 78 -19.16 16.45 -13.58
CA LYS A 78 -19.73 15.15 -13.18
C LYS A 78 -18.80 14.01 -13.56
N ARG A 79 -18.29 13.98 -14.80
CA ARG A 79 -17.34 12.95 -15.27
C ARG A 79 -16.05 12.95 -14.45
N LYS A 80 -15.50 14.13 -14.13
CA LYS A 80 -14.32 14.27 -13.26
C LYS A 80 -14.57 13.69 -11.88
N THR A 81 -15.72 14.00 -11.29
CA THR A 81 -16.12 13.48 -9.98
C THR A 81 -16.27 11.95 -10.00
N GLU A 82 -16.87 11.41 -11.06
CA GLU A 82 -17.04 9.97 -11.24
C GLU A 82 -15.69 9.26 -11.38
N ILE A 83 -14.77 9.81 -12.18
CA ILE A 83 -13.40 9.32 -12.30
C ILE A 83 -12.69 9.32 -10.94
N GLU A 84 -12.82 10.39 -10.16
CA GLU A 84 -12.18 10.48 -8.85
C GLU A 84 -12.75 9.45 -7.87
N ASN A 85 -14.07 9.25 -7.85
CA ASN A 85 -14.71 8.20 -7.06
C ASN A 85 -14.21 6.80 -7.44
N LEU A 86 -14.04 6.52 -8.74
CA LEU A 86 -13.50 5.26 -9.23
C LEU A 86 -12.04 5.06 -8.80
N LYS A 87 -11.21 6.11 -8.83
CA LYS A 87 -9.83 6.05 -8.31
C LYS A 87 -9.81 5.69 -6.82
N ILE A 88 -10.67 6.32 -6.03
CA ILE A 88 -10.77 6.06 -4.59
C ILE A 88 -11.18 4.60 -4.35
N GLN A 89 -12.20 4.11 -5.05
CA GLN A 89 -12.64 2.71 -4.94
C GLN A 89 -11.51 1.74 -5.28
N HIS A 90 -10.80 1.97 -6.39
CA HIS A 90 -9.70 1.13 -6.80
C HIS A 90 -8.56 1.12 -5.76
N GLN A 91 -8.24 2.28 -5.19
CA GLN A 91 -7.22 2.41 -4.15
C GLN A 91 -7.61 1.62 -2.89
N VAL A 92 -8.88 1.67 -2.49
CA VAL A 92 -9.41 0.89 -1.36
C VAL A 92 -9.30 -0.62 -1.63
N GLU A 93 -9.65 -1.06 -2.84
CA GLU A 93 -9.55 -2.48 -3.24
C GLU A 93 -8.10 -2.98 -3.21
N ILE A 94 -7.15 -2.17 -3.70
CA ILE A 94 -5.71 -2.47 -3.63
C ILE A 94 -5.27 -2.66 -2.18
N GLU A 95 -5.63 -1.73 -1.29
CA GLU A 95 -5.24 -1.83 0.13
C GLU A 95 -5.86 -3.05 0.80
N LYS A 96 -7.11 -3.39 0.46
CA LYS A 96 -7.77 -4.60 0.94
C LYS A 96 -7.04 -5.87 0.49
N MET A 97 -6.65 -5.96 -0.78
CA MET A 97 -5.86 -7.11 -1.28
C MET A 97 -4.49 -7.21 -0.60
N LYS A 98 -3.82 -6.07 -0.33
CA LYS A 98 -2.56 -6.06 0.42
C LYS A 98 -2.74 -6.60 1.83
N GLN A 99 -3.77 -6.16 2.54
CA GLN A 99 -4.09 -6.64 3.89
C GLN A 99 -4.36 -8.16 3.89
N GLU A 100 -5.13 -8.65 2.91
CA GLU A 100 -5.42 -10.07 2.79
C GLU A 100 -4.16 -10.90 2.49
N THR A 101 -3.27 -10.39 1.64
CA THR A 101 -1.99 -11.04 1.34
C THR A 101 -1.15 -11.18 2.60
N VAL A 102 -1.03 -10.12 3.41
CA VAL A 102 -0.29 -10.16 4.68
C VAL A 102 -0.95 -11.13 5.67
N ARG A 103 -2.30 -11.16 5.73
CA ARG A 103 -3.04 -12.11 6.58
C ARG A 103 -2.69 -13.56 6.23
N LEU A 104 -2.75 -13.91 4.95
CA LEU A 104 -2.44 -15.25 4.47
C LEU A 104 -0.98 -15.64 4.71
N GLN A 105 -0.05 -14.69 4.56
CA GLN A 105 1.37 -14.90 4.89
C GLN A 105 1.56 -15.24 6.36
N MET A 106 0.91 -14.52 7.28
CA MET A 106 1.01 -14.82 8.72
C MET A 106 0.39 -16.17 9.07
N GLU A 107 -0.74 -16.53 8.47
CA GLU A 107 -1.39 -17.82 8.71
C GLU A 107 -0.49 -18.98 8.27
N ASN A 108 0.18 -18.86 7.13
CA ASN A 108 1.13 -19.86 6.64
C ASN A 108 2.31 -20.02 7.59
N LEU A 109 2.89 -18.91 8.07
CA LEU A 109 3.98 -18.96 9.05
C LEU A 109 3.57 -19.63 10.36
N GLU A 110 2.34 -19.39 10.84
CA GLU A 110 1.86 -20.05 12.05
C GLU A 110 1.65 -21.55 11.83
N LYS A 111 1.16 -21.97 10.66
CA LYS A 111 1.05 -23.39 10.28
C LYS A 111 2.43 -24.06 10.23
N GLU A 112 3.43 -23.42 9.62
CA GLU A 112 4.81 -23.92 9.57
C GLU A 112 5.40 -24.07 10.98
N LYS A 113 5.19 -23.08 11.83
CA LYS A 113 5.61 -23.12 13.24
C LYS A 113 4.94 -24.27 14.00
N GLN A 114 3.63 -24.48 13.82
CA GLN A 114 2.91 -25.61 14.42
C GLN A 114 3.46 -26.95 13.93
N GLN A 115 3.74 -27.08 12.63
CA GLN A 115 4.36 -28.28 12.06
C GLN A 115 5.75 -28.54 12.65
N MET A 116 6.57 -27.50 12.84
CA MET A 116 7.88 -27.64 13.49
C MET A 116 7.77 -28.12 14.94
N ILE A 117 6.82 -27.58 15.71
CA ILE A 117 6.60 -28.01 17.10
C ILE A 117 6.21 -29.49 17.14
N LEU A 118 5.23 -29.89 16.31
CA LEU A 118 4.78 -31.28 16.27
C LEU A 118 5.91 -32.23 15.86
N LYS A 119 6.72 -31.83 14.88
CA LYS A 119 7.87 -32.61 14.42
C LYS A 119 8.90 -32.78 15.54
N HIS A 120 9.22 -31.70 16.24
CA HIS A 120 10.12 -31.74 17.40
C HIS A 120 9.58 -32.68 18.49
N ASP A 121 8.29 -32.60 18.83
CA ASP A 121 7.70 -33.46 19.85
C ASP A 121 7.72 -34.94 19.45
N LEU A 122 7.51 -35.25 18.16
CA LEU A 122 7.62 -36.60 17.64
C LEU A 122 9.06 -37.14 17.75
N GLU A 123 10.05 -36.32 17.40
CA GLU A 123 11.47 -36.67 17.55
C GLU A 123 11.83 -36.93 19.02
N GLN A 124 11.37 -36.09 19.94
CA GLN A 124 11.55 -36.29 21.39
C GLN A 124 10.91 -37.59 21.87
N LYS A 125 9.70 -37.91 21.40
CA LYS A 125 9.01 -39.16 21.75
C LYS A 125 9.75 -40.39 21.22
N ASN A 126 10.22 -40.34 19.98
CA ASN A 126 11.02 -41.41 19.37
C ASN A 126 12.32 -41.66 20.15
N LEU A 127 13.02 -40.60 20.56
CA LEU A 127 14.23 -40.72 21.37
C LEU A 127 13.94 -41.35 22.75
N ARG A 128 12.85 -40.94 23.41
CA ARG A 128 12.41 -41.54 24.69
C ARG A 128 12.15 -43.04 24.55
N LEU A 129 11.45 -43.45 23.49
CA LEU A 129 11.17 -44.86 23.22
C LEU A 129 12.46 -45.66 22.95
N GLN A 130 13.42 -45.10 22.24
CA GLN A 130 14.72 -45.75 22.03
C GLN A 130 15.47 -45.99 23.35
N ILE A 131 15.47 -44.99 24.24
CA ILE A 131 16.06 -45.10 25.58
C ILE A 131 15.36 -46.19 26.40
N GLU A 132 14.03 -46.20 26.40
CA GLU A 132 13.24 -47.20 27.14
C GLU A 132 13.50 -48.62 26.62
N ASN A 133 13.52 -48.81 25.30
CA ASN A 133 13.83 -50.09 24.68
C ASN A 133 15.26 -50.56 25.03
N ALA A 134 16.24 -49.66 25.02
CA ALA A 134 17.61 -49.97 25.42
C ALA A 134 17.70 -50.39 26.91
N ASN A 135 17.00 -49.67 27.79
CA ASN A 135 16.92 -50.01 29.22
C ASN A 135 16.25 -51.37 29.45
N ASN A 136 15.14 -51.66 28.77
CA ASN A 136 14.45 -52.93 28.86
C ASN A 136 15.32 -54.10 28.36
N SER A 137 16.03 -53.92 27.25
CA SER A 137 16.99 -54.89 26.74
C SER A 137 18.14 -55.15 27.73
N ALA A 138 18.72 -54.10 28.30
CA ALA A 138 19.76 -54.22 29.32
C ALA A 138 19.25 -54.94 30.58
N ASN A 139 18.02 -54.65 31.03
CA ASN A 139 17.39 -55.33 32.15
C ASN A 139 17.14 -56.82 31.87
N LEU A 140 16.69 -57.17 30.67
CA LEU A 140 16.49 -58.56 30.25
C LEU A 140 17.81 -59.34 30.24
N MET A 141 18.87 -58.76 29.69
CA MET A 141 20.21 -59.34 29.69
C MET A 141 20.74 -59.57 31.12
N ASN A 142 20.50 -58.61 32.02
CA ASN A 142 20.85 -58.74 33.44
C ASN A 142 20.04 -59.85 34.14
N TYR A 143 18.74 -59.98 33.83
CA TYR A 143 17.87 -61.02 34.40
C TYR A 143 18.28 -62.42 33.93
N GLN A 144 18.51 -62.60 32.62
CA GLN A 144 18.99 -63.86 32.05
C GLN A 144 20.37 -64.25 32.60
N SER A 145 21.26 -63.27 32.79
CA SER A 145 22.56 -63.51 33.43
C SER A 145 22.39 -64.01 34.87
N ARG A 146 21.47 -63.43 35.66
CA ARG A 146 21.18 -63.90 37.03
C ARG A 146 20.57 -65.31 37.07
N GLN A 147 19.72 -65.66 36.10
CA GLN A 147 19.15 -67.01 35.96
C GLN A 147 20.23 -68.06 35.63
N ASN A 148 21.19 -67.73 34.77
CA ASN A 148 22.30 -68.64 34.44
C ASN A 148 23.32 -68.78 35.58
N CYS A 149 23.51 -67.76 36.41
CA CYS A 149 24.37 -67.84 37.60
C CYS A 149 23.68 -68.54 38.80
N GLY A 150 22.35 -68.70 38.77
CA GLY A 150 21.55 -69.34 39.82
C GLY A 150 21.58 -70.87 39.82
N SER A 151 22.10 -71.50 38.76
CA SER A 151 22.28 -72.96 38.67
C SER A 151 23.64 -73.45 39.20
N HIS A 152 24.50 -72.55 39.67
CA HIS A 152 25.78 -72.87 40.31
C HIS A 152 25.92 -72.15 41.66
N LEU A 153 25.09 -72.51 42.63
CA LEU A 153 25.41 -72.32 44.05
C LEU A 153 25.52 -73.68 44.74
N ALA A 154 26.45 -74.49 44.24
CA ALA A 154 27.24 -75.36 45.10
C ALA A 154 28.67 -74.83 45.12
N SER A 155 29.07 -74.34 46.29
CA SER A 155 30.46 -74.21 46.71
C SER A 155 31.30 -73.14 45.99
N ARG A 156 31.59 -72.05 46.71
CA ARG A 156 32.93 -71.90 47.32
C ARG A 156 32.97 -70.68 48.23
N ASN A 157 33.36 -70.97 49.47
CA ASN A 157 33.95 -70.03 50.40
C ASN A 157 35.02 -69.17 49.71
N CYS A 158 34.76 -67.88 49.56
CA CYS A 158 35.82 -66.87 49.41
C CYS A 158 35.63 -65.85 50.54
N LYS A 159 36.49 -65.97 51.55
CA LYS A 159 36.59 -65.04 52.68
C LYS A 159 36.89 -63.62 52.17
N PRO A 160 36.34 -62.56 52.79
CA PRO A 160 36.58 -61.18 52.39
C PRO A 160 37.98 -60.73 52.81
N LYS A 161 38.77 -60.19 51.87
CA LYS A 161 39.98 -59.43 52.19
C LYS A 161 39.62 -57.97 52.49
N LYS A 162 40.40 -57.43 53.43
CA LYS A 162 40.14 -56.27 54.28
C LYS A 162 40.13 -54.94 53.52
N LYS A 163 39.34 -54.00 54.04
CA LYS A 163 39.41 -52.56 53.76
C LYS A 163 40.63 -51.97 54.44
N ASP A 164 41.40 -51.17 53.71
CA ASP A 164 42.30 -50.18 54.31
C ASP A 164 41.81 -48.77 53.95
N LYS A 165 41.97 -47.88 54.93
CA LYS A 165 41.41 -46.53 55.02
C LYS A 165 42.50 -45.51 54.69
N ASN A 166 42.06 -44.33 54.22
CA ASN A 166 42.78 -43.06 54.04
C ASN A 166 43.57 -42.98 52.71
N GLY A 167 43.49 -41.92 51.89
CA GLY A 167 43.20 -40.52 52.17
C GLY A 167 42.61 -39.76 50.98
N LYS A 168 42.04 -38.60 51.30
CA LYS A 168 41.15 -37.75 50.48
C LYS A 168 41.98 -36.64 49.75
N PRO A 169 41.38 -35.61 49.11
CA PRO A 169 41.42 -35.34 47.67
C PRO A 169 42.27 -34.11 47.28
N ALA A 170 42.65 -33.98 46.00
CA ALA A 170 43.13 -32.71 45.45
C ALA A 170 42.00 -31.96 44.75
N LYS A 171 41.55 -30.88 45.39
CA LYS A 171 40.79 -29.78 44.77
C LYS A 171 41.79 -28.87 44.04
N THR A 172 41.53 -28.51 42.80
CA THR A 172 41.81 -27.16 42.30
C THR A 172 40.63 -26.72 41.43
N GLY A 173 39.82 -25.82 41.98
CA GLY A 173 38.93 -25.01 41.19
C GLY A 173 39.71 -23.84 40.60
N LYS A 174 39.39 -23.50 39.35
CA LYS A 174 39.30 -22.09 38.96
C LYS A 174 38.04 -21.89 38.13
N LYS A 175 37.12 -21.14 38.74
CA LYS A 175 35.94 -20.52 38.13
C LYS A 175 36.37 -19.54 37.04
N THR A 176 35.63 -19.53 35.94
CA THR A 176 34.99 -18.37 35.30
C THR A 176 33.94 -18.94 34.34
N THR A 177 32.64 -19.02 34.66
CA THR A 177 31.61 -17.99 34.39
C THR A 177 32.02 -17.06 33.23
N SER A 178 31.36 -17.05 32.08
CA SER A 178 30.01 -16.49 31.94
C SER A 178 29.36 -16.79 30.57
N LYS A 179 28.12 -17.27 30.61
CA LYS A 179 26.92 -16.82 29.87
C LYS A 179 26.99 -16.57 28.34
N THR A 180 26.24 -17.42 27.64
CA THR A 180 25.15 -17.12 26.69
C THR A 180 24.60 -15.69 26.72
N THR A 181 24.34 -15.11 25.54
CA THR A 181 23.02 -14.54 25.10
C THR A 181 23.21 -13.46 24.02
N GLN A 182 22.70 -13.75 22.82
CA GLN A 182 22.30 -12.75 21.83
C GLN A 182 21.27 -11.80 22.43
N GLN A 183 21.36 -10.49 22.16
CA GLN A 183 20.24 -9.67 21.64
C GLN A 183 20.49 -8.17 21.79
N LYS A 184 20.00 -7.44 20.76
CA LYS A 184 19.60 -6.01 20.72
C LYS A 184 20.78 -5.03 20.62
N GLN A 185 20.77 -3.99 19.79
CA GLN A 185 19.67 -3.30 19.09
C GLN A 185 20.23 -2.44 17.95
N ASN A 186 19.46 -2.34 16.87
CA ASN A 186 19.50 -1.25 15.90
C ASN A 186 19.30 0.11 16.59
N GLN A 187 20.03 1.14 16.14
CA GLN A 187 19.55 2.48 15.75
C GLN A 187 20.67 3.51 15.87
N ALA A 188 21.00 4.17 14.75
CA ALA A 188 21.14 5.64 14.69
C ALA A 188 21.67 6.06 13.31
N THR A 189 20.73 6.36 12.43
CA THR A 189 20.90 7.36 11.38
C THR A 189 21.19 8.72 12.01
N LYS A 190 22.21 9.44 11.52
CA LYS A 190 22.05 10.80 10.95
C LYS A 190 23.39 11.51 10.66
N ARG A 191 23.44 12.01 9.42
CA ARG A 191 23.94 13.32 8.97
C ARG A 191 25.46 13.54 8.92
N LYS A 192 25.95 13.67 7.68
CA LYS A 192 26.80 14.79 7.23
C LYS A 192 26.87 14.81 5.71
N LEU A 193 26.03 15.65 5.08
CA LEU A 193 26.44 16.43 3.93
C LEU A 193 26.05 17.88 4.24
N LYS A 194 27.06 18.71 4.28
CA LYS A 194 27.02 20.16 4.16
C LYS A 194 27.45 20.48 2.75
#